data_AF-A0A143PSZ7-F1
#
_entry.id   AF-A0A143PSZ7-F1
#
_cell.length_a   1.000
_cell.length_b   1.000
_cell.length_c   1.000
_cell.angle_alpha   90.00
_cell.angle_beta   90.00
_cell.angle_gamma   90.00
#
_symmetry.space_group_name_H-M   'P 1'
#
loop_
_entity.id
_entity.type
_entity.pdbx_description
1 polymer ?
#
loop_
_entity_poly.entity_id
_entity_poly.type
_entity_poly.pdbx_seq_one_letter_code
_entity_poly.pdbx_strand_id
1 'polypeptide(L)' 'MLLALYLLEAGLLLILAPWTQFWDRNYFAALQPLLATWLTHPFVRGAVSGVGIVSVVAAVMEIGNMLSRRAVAPQAPGA' A
#
# COMPACT_ATOMS: atom_id res chain seq x y z
N MET A 1 10.14 -10.32 -5.27
CA MET A 1 10.04 -10.24 -3.79
C MET A 1 10.18 -8.80 -3.29
N LEU A 2 11.28 -8.09 -3.56
CA LEU A 2 11.47 -6.70 -3.08
C LEU A 2 10.36 -5.74 -3.51
N LEU A 3 9.95 -5.77 -4.79
CA LEU A 3 8.87 -4.89 -5.29
C LEU A 3 7.52 -5.19 -4.65
N ALA A 4 7.17 -6.47 -4.43
CA ALA A 4 5.93 -6.84 -3.75
C ALA A 4 5.94 -6.40 -2.27
N LEU A 5 7.06 -6.55 -1.58
CA LEU A 5 7.20 -6.06 -0.20
C LEU A 5 7.07 -4.54 -0.12
N TYR A 6 7.68 -3.82 -1.07
CA TYR A 6 7.57 -2.37 -1.16
C TYR A 6 6.14 -1.92 -1.45
N LEU A 7 5.42 -2.55 -2.38
CA LEU A 7 4.01 -2.22 -2.64
C LEU A 7 3.11 -2.53 -1.44
N LEU A 8 3.42 -3.59 -0.69
CA LEU A 8 2.70 -3.93 0.53
C LEU A 8 2.91 -2.85 1.61
N GLU A 9 4.17 -2.49 1.88
CA GLU A 9 4.52 -1.46 2.86
C GLU A 9 3.95 -0.10 2.46
N ALA A 10 4.19 0.34 1.22
CA ALA A 10 3.66 1.59 0.69
C ALA A 10 2.13 1.60 0.68
N GLY A 11 1.48 0.48 0.34
CA GLY A 11 0.04 0.36 0.35
C GLY A 11 -0.55 0.43 1.75
N LEU A 12 0.07 -0.22 2.75
CA LEU A 12 -0.32 -0.09 4.16
C LEU A 12 -0.12 1.34 4.66
N LEU A 13 0.98 1.99 4.31
CA LEU A 13 1.21 3.39 4.64
C LEU A 13 0.15 4.29 4.01
N LEU A 14 -0.23 4.06 2.76
CA LEU A 14 -1.30 4.82 2.09
C LEU A 14 -2.68 4.58 2.72
N ILE A 15 -2.93 3.38 3.24
CA ILE A 15 -4.17 3.10 3.98
C ILE A 15 -4.16 3.80 5.32
N LEU A 16 -3.08 3.68 6.11
CA LEU A 16 -3.04 4.17 7.49
C LEU A 16 -2.77 5.67 7.59
N ALA A 17 -1.87 6.21 6.77
CA ALA A 17 -1.45 7.61 6.81
C ALA A 17 -2.63 8.59 6.93
N PRO A 18 -3.67 8.57 6.07
CA PRO A 18 -4.78 9.52 6.13
C PRO A 18 -5.61 9.50 7.43
N TRP A 19 -5.47 8.45 8.26
CA TRP A 19 -6.17 8.30 9.54
C TRP A 19 -5.29 8.62 10.75
N THR A 20 -4.01 8.92 10.53
CA THR A 20 -3.07 9.27 11.60
C THR A 20 -3.17 10.76 11.93
N GLN A 21 -2.89 11.11 13.19
CA GLN A 21 -2.79 12.53 13.59
C GLN A 21 -1.65 13.27 12.88
N PHE A 22 -0.62 12.54 12.41
CA PHE A 22 0.46 13.09 11.59
C PHE A 22 -0.05 13.64 10.26
N TRP A 23 -1.06 13.02 9.66
CA TRP A 23 -1.65 13.49 8.39
C TRP A 23 -2.40 14.81 8.53
N ASP A 24 -3.09 14.97 9.65
CA ASP A 24 -3.84 16.18 9.99
C ASP A 24 -2.89 17.33 10.38
N ARG A 25 -1.79 17.02 11.08
CA ARG A 25 -0.79 17.97 11.56
C ARG A 25 0.46 18.03 10.68
N ASN A 26 0.27 18.02 9.36
CA ASN A 26 1.37 18.10 8.42
C ASN A 26 1.97 19.52 8.34
N TYR A 27 3.30 19.62 8.23
CA TYR A 27 4.03 20.88 8.00
C TYR A 27 3.51 21.64 6.76
N PHE A 28 3.03 20.93 5.74
CA PHE A 28 2.40 21.51 4.56
C PHE A 28 1.06 22.20 4.85
N ALA A 29 0.34 21.76 5.87
CA ALA A 29 -0.88 22.44 6.31
C ALA A 29 -0.60 23.81 6.93
N ALA A 30 0.57 23.96 7.57
CA ALA A 30 1.03 25.24 8.08
C ALA A 30 1.48 26.20 6.95
N LEU A 31 1.97 25.66 5.82
CA LEU A 31 2.42 26.47 4.67
C LEU A 31 1.29 26.78 3.66
N GLN A 32 0.33 25.88 3.50
CA GLN A 32 -0.77 26.01 2.53
C GLN A 32 -2.09 25.49 3.12
N PRO A 33 -2.89 26.37 3.77
CA PRO A 33 -4.15 25.98 4.41
C PRO A 33 -5.21 25.46 3.43
N LEU A 34 -5.14 25.87 2.16
CA LEU A 34 -6.03 25.37 1.12
C LEU A 34 -5.78 23.88 0.85
N LEU A 35 -4.51 23.49 0.70
CA LEU A 35 -4.11 22.10 0.46
C LEU A 35 -4.44 21.21 1.67
N ALA A 36 -4.31 21.75 2.88
CA ALA A 36 -4.72 21.08 4.12
C ALA A 36 -6.21 20.71 4.11
N THR A 37 -7.06 21.67 3.70
CA THR A 37 -8.51 21.48 3.67
C THR A 37 -8.91 20.38 2.69
N TRP A 38 -8.24 20.31 1.54
CA TRP A 38 -8.46 19.24 0.56
C TRP A 38 -7.95 17.88 1.06
N LEU A 39 -6.74 17.81 1.62
CA LEU A 39 -6.14 16.55 2.13
C LEU A 39 -6.84 16.00 3.37
N THR A 40 -7.50 16.85 4.15
CA THR A 40 -8.30 16.44 5.32
C THR A 40 -9.72 16.05 4.95
N HIS A 41 -10.17 16.32 3.72
CA HIS A 41 -11.51 15.99 3.27
C HIS A 41 -11.73 14.46 3.27
N PRO A 42 -12.88 13.94 3.78
CA PRO A 42 -13.16 12.51 3.85
C PRO A 42 -13.04 11.79 2.51
N PHE A 43 -13.42 12.46 1.42
CA PHE A 43 -13.31 11.91 0.07
C PHE A 43 -11.85 11.64 -0.34
N VAL A 44 -10.93 12.57 -0.05
CA VAL A 44 -9.51 12.41 -0.39
C VAL A 44 -8.87 11.33 0.47
N ARG A 45 -9.21 11.28 1.77
CA ARG A 45 -8.78 10.19 2.66
C ARG A 45 -9.23 8.82 2.14
N GLY A 46 -10.47 8.73 1.65
CA GLY A 46 -11.01 7.54 1.01
C GLY A 46 -10.28 7.17 -0.29
N ALA A 47 -10.01 8.15 -1.16
CA ALA A 47 -9.29 7.94 -2.41
C ALA A 47 -7.85 7.44 -2.16
N VAL A 48 -7.12 8.06 -1.23
CA VAL A 48 -5.76 7.65 -0.84
C VAL A 48 -5.75 6.25 -0.25
N SER A 49 -6.71 5.95 0.63
CA SER A 49 -6.86 4.60 1.20
C SER A 49 -7.19 3.56 0.11
N GLY A 50 -8.03 3.91 -0.86
CA GLY A 50 -8.37 3.06 -2.00
C GLY A 50 -7.16 2.70 -2.86
N VAL A 51 -6.29 3.68 -3.16
CA VAL A 51 -5.01 3.42 -3.84
C VAL A 51 -4.11 2.49 -3.03
N GLY A 52 -4.08 2.67 -1.71
CA GLY A 52 -3.34 1.78 -0.82
C GLY A 52 -3.86 0.34 -0.83
N ILE A 53 -5.18 0.15 -0.84
CA ILE A 53 -5.82 -1.17 -0.96
C ILE A 53 -5.43 -1.86 -2.27
N VAL A 54 -5.50 -1.16 -3.40
CA VAL A 54 -5.10 -1.72 -4.70
C VAL A 54 -3.63 -2.16 -4.68
N SER A 55 -2.76 -1.37 -4.06
CA SER A 55 -1.33 -1.68 -3.94
C SER A 55 -1.08 -2.93 -3.08
N VAL A 56 -1.78 -3.06 -1.95
CA VAL A 56 -1.73 -4.24 -1.07
C VAL A 56 -2.24 -5.49 -1.79
N VAL A 57 -3.36 -5.39 -2.50
CA VAL A 57 -3.93 -6.52 -3.26
C VAL A 57 -2.95 -7.01 -4.32
N ALA A 58 -2.35 -6.09 -5.09
CA ALA A 58 -1.34 -6.42 -6.08
C ALA A 58 -0.12 -7.13 -5.46
N ALA A 59 0.36 -6.64 -4.31
CA ALA A 59 1.46 -7.27 -3.58
C ALA A 59 1.11 -8.69 -3.09
N VAL A 60 -0.08 -8.88 -2.53
CA VAL A 60 -0.55 -10.18 -2.02
C VAL A 60 -0.69 -11.18 -3.17
N MET A 61 -1.25 -10.77 -4.31
CA MET A 61 -1.36 -11.63 -5.50
C MET A 61 0.01 -12.07 -6.02
N GLU A 62 0.98 -11.16 -6.08
CA GLU A 62 2.34 -11.47 -6.53
C GLU A 62 3.03 -12.46 -5.59
N ILE A 63 2.90 -12.26 -4.27
CA ILE A 63 3.45 -13.18 -3.26
C ILE A 63 2.79 -14.55 -3.36
N GLY A 64 1.46 -14.60 -3.48
CA GLY A 64 0.71 -15.86 -3.65
C GLY A 64 1.13 -16.63 -4.90
N ASN A 65 1.25 -15.94 -6.05
CA ASN A 65 1.73 -16.55 -7.29
C ASN A 65 3.16 -17.10 -7.16
N MET A 66 4.06 -16.40 -6.46
CA MET A 66 5.41 -16.89 -6.21
C MET A 66 5.41 -18.15 -5.32
N LEU A 67 4.58 -18.20 -4.28
CA LEU A 67 4.47 -19.35 -3.39
C LEU A 67 3.89 -20.57 -4.11
N SER A 68 2.87 -20.38 -4.93
CA SER A 68 2.28 -21.45 -5.76
C SER A 68 3.28 -22.00 -6.77
N ARG A 69 4.10 -21.13 -7.40
CA ARG A 69 5.18 -21.57 -8.31
C ARG A 69 6.25 -22.41 -7.61
N ARG A 70 6.52 -22.15 -6.32
CA ARG A 70 7.45 -22.95 -5.51
C ARG A 70 6.85 -24.30 -5.10
N ALA A 71 5.57 -24.34 -4.77
CA ALA A 71 4.88 -25.57 -4.41
C ALA A 71 4.77 -26.57 -5.58
N VAL A 72 4.72 -26.08 -6.82
CA VAL A 72 4.67 -26.87 -8.06
C VAL A 72 6.06 -27.34 -8.53
N ALA A 73 7.13 -27.05 -7.80
CA ALA A 73 8.45 -27.65 -8.01
C ALA A 73 8.75 -28.91 -7.15
N PRO A 74 7.99 -30.04 -7.24
CA PRO A 74 8.48 -31.34 -6.81
C PRO A 74 9.25 -32.09 -7.93
N GLN A 75 10.48 -32.48 -7.59
CA GLN A 75 11.28 -33.63 -8.04
C GLN A 75 11.38 -33.95 -9.55
N ALA A 76 12.57 -33.70 -10.13
CA ALA A 76 13.02 -34.43 -11.31
C ALA A 76 13.21 -35.92 -10.95
N PRO A 77 12.54 -36.87 -11.61
CA PRO A 77 12.87 -38.28 -11.50
C PRO A 77 14.11 -38.56 -12.36
N GLY A 78 15.22 -38.97 -11.74
CA GLY A 78 16.41 -39.38 -12.50
C GLY A 78 17.68 -39.49 -11.67
N ALA A 79 17.80 -40.54 -10.86
CA ALA A 79 19.06 -41.22 -10.54
C ALA A 79 18.74 -42.70 -10.29
#